data_AF-A0A4W3KIA7-F1
#
_entry.id   AF-A0A4W3KIA7-F1
#
_cell.length_a   1.000
_cell.length_b   1.000
_cell.length_c   1.000
_cell.angle_alpha   90.00
_cell.angle_beta   90.00
_cell.angle_gamma   90.00
#
_symmetry.space_group_name_H-M   'P 1'
#
loop_
_entity.id
_entity.type
_entity.pdbx_description
1 polymer ?
#
loop_
_entity_poly.entity_id
_entity_poly.type
_entity_poly.pdbx_seq_one_letter_code
_entity_poly.pdbx_strand_id
1 'polypeptide(L)'
;MKDKNHNSGVDNPSRGGKVLKIPGKIRRLESESMMEQDKESKLQEKNWIDRFTRLERALHLLDNRTAGGLYQCEARRVINNYNLIHHLNLRPQKIQEALDQFQSNGKVIVEPILQYLKEL
;
A
#
# COMPACT_ATOMS: atom_id res chain seq x y z
N MET A 1 -49.13 -53.40 -16.60
CA MET A 1 -48.43 -53.65 -15.32
C MET A 1 -48.22 -52.27 -14.68
N LYS A 2 -49.00 -51.76 -13.71
CA LYS A 2 -49.29 -52.23 -12.33
C LYS A 2 -47.99 -52.79 -11.72
N ASP A 3 -47.35 -52.15 -10.72
CA ASP A 3 -47.81 -51.74 -9.37
C ASP A 3 -47.11 -50.42 -8.93
N LYS A 4 -47.64 -49.44 -8.17
CA LYS A 4 -48.36 -49.33 -6.88
C LYS A 4 -47.66 -49.94 -5.66
N ASN A 5 -46.93 -49.11 -4.90
CA ASN A 5 -46.90 -49.09 -3.41
C ASN A 5 -46.19 -47.79 -2.94
N HIS A 6 -46.85 -46.73 -2.47
CA HIS A 6 -47.41 -46.48 -1.12
C HIS A 6 -46.52 -46.89 0.06
N ASN A 7 -45.99 -45.90 0.79
CA ASN A 7 -46.28 -45.78 2.22
C ASN A 7 -46.10 -44.33 2.72
N SER A 8 -46.99 -43.97 3.64
CA SER A 8 -47.18 -42.73 4.40
C SER A 8 -45.89 -42.16 5.01
N GLY A 9 -45.67 -40.86 5.15
CA GLY A 9 -46.60 -39.83 5.64
C GLY A 9 -46.15 -39.41 7.03
N VAL A 10 -45.69 -38.18 7.18
CA VAL A 10 -45.78 -37.39 8.43
C VAL A 10 -45.56 -35.91 8.13
N ASP A 11 -46.34 -35.13 8.86
CA ASP A 11 -46.72 -33.74 8.76
C ASP A 11 -45.60 -32.68 8.80
N ASN A 12 -45.89 -31.55 8.15
CA ASN A 12 -45.22 -30.25 8.23
C ASN A 12 -45.29 -29.71 9.69
N PRO A 13 -44.34 -28.89 10.20
CA PRO A 13 -44.33 -27.48 9.80
C PRO A 13 -42.95 -26.80 9.74
N SER A 14 -42.81 -25.92 8.74
CA SER A 14 -42.15 -24.62 8.78
C SER A 14 -41.54 -24.23 10.15
N ARG A 15 -40.21 -24.35 10.29
CA ARG A 15 -39.46 -23.71 11.38
C ARG A 15 -38.69 -22.53 10.83
N GLY A 16 -39.33 -21.37 10.97
CA GLY A 16 -38.71 -20.08 10.74
C GLY A 16 -37.36 -19.99 11.46
N GLY A 17 -36.43 -19.31 10.80
CA GLY A 17 -35.18 -18.89 11.43
C GLY A 17 -35.51 -18.27 12.78
N LYS A 18 -34.83 -18.75 13.82
CA LYS A 18 -34.92 -18.15 15.14
C LYS A 18 -34.32 -16.75 15.02
N VAL A 19 -35.17 -15.75 14.78
CA VAL A 19 -34.82 -14.36 15.06
C VAL A 19 -34.75 -14.26 16.58
N LEU A 20 -33.54 -14.43 17.11
CA LEU A 20 -33.24 -13.97 18.45
C LEU A 20 -33.48 -12.47 18.47
N LYS A 21 -34.59 -12.07 19.08
CA LYS A 21 -34.93 -10.67 19.31
C LYS A 21 -34.04 -10.16 20.43
N ILE A 22 -32.87 -9.63 20.05
CA ILE A 22 -31.99 -8.91 20.95
C ILE A 22 -32.62 -7.52 21.15
N PRO A 23 -33.02 -7.13 22.37
CA PRO A 23 -33.48 -5.78 22.61
C PRO A 23 -32.26 -4.85 22.69
N GLY A 24 -32.26 -3.81 21.84
CA GLY A 24 -31.39 -2.65 22.01
C GLY A 24 -30.06 -2.70 21.25
N LYS A 25 -29.88 -1.63 20.46
CA LYS A 25 -28.62 -1.16 19.87
C LYS A 25 -28.02 -2.05 18.77
N ILE A 26 -28.34 -1.67 17.52
CA ILE A 26 -27.51 -1.97 16.36
C ILE A 26 -26.08 -1.52 16.70
N ARG A 27 -25.20 -2.45 17.07
CA ARG A 27 -23.81 -2.12 17.38
C ARG A 27 -23.08 -1.85 16.08
N ARG A 28 -22.54 -0.65 16.01
CA ARG A 28 -21.76 -0.05 14.92
C ARG A 28 -20.39 -0.74 14.77
N LEU A 29 -20.38 -2.01 14.39
CA LEU A 29 -19.12 -2.77 14.21
C LEU A 29 -18.43 -2.44 12.88
N GLU A 30 -19.18 -2.11 11.83
CA GLU A 30 -18.62 -1.74 10.52
C GLU A 30 -17.89 -0.39 10.56
N SER A 31 -18.43 0.59 11.29
CA SER A 31 -17.78 1.91 11.37
C SER A 31 -16.54 1.91 12.29
N GLU A 32 -16.51 1.05 13.31
CA GLU A 32 -15.31 0.86 14.13
C GLU A 32 -14.19 0.20 13.31
N SER A 33 -14.52 -0.86 12.56
CA SER A 33 -13.59 -1.53 11.64
C SER A 33 -13.04 -0.58 10.55
N MET A 34 -13.87 0.26 9.94
CA MET A 34 -13.43 1.23 8.94
C MET A 34 -12.51 2.31 9.54
N MET A 35 -12.80 2.78 10.76
CA MET A 35 -11.96 3.77 11.44
C MET A 35 -10.62 3.19 11.89
N GLU A 36 -10.54 1.90 12.22
CA GLU A 36 -9.27 1.22 12.53
C GLU A 36 -8.41 1.03 11.28
N GLN A 37 -9.01 0.68 10.13
CA GLN A 37 -8.30 0.59 8.85
C GLN A 37 -7.75 1.95 8.38
N ASP A 38 -8.50 3.04 8.56
CA ASP A 38 -8.04 4.39 8.24
C ASP A 38 -6.85 4.82 9.11
N LYS A 39 -6.91 4.53 10.41
CA LYS A 39 -5.81 4.81 11.35
C LYS A 39 -4.55 4.02 10.99
N GLU A 40 -4.68 2.73 10.70
CA GLU A 40 -3.56 1.89 10.29
C GLU A 40 -2.94 2.39 8.98
N SER A 41 -3.78 2.72 7.99
CA SER A 41 -3.31 3.25 6.70
C SER A 41 -2.52 4.55 6.86
N LYS A 42 -3.03 5.49 7.68
CA LYS A 42 -2.32 6.74 8.01
C LYS A 42 -1.02 6.51 8.75
N LEU A 43 -0.97 5.51 9.64
CA LEU A 43 0.24 5.14 10.34
C LEU A 43 1.28 4.55 9.39
N GLN A 44 0.85 3.67 8.46
CA GLN A 44 1.70 3.11 7.42
C GLN A 44 2.25 4.18 6.48
N GLU A 45 1.41 5.14 6.08
CA GLU A 45 1.81 6.29 5.28
C GLU A 45 2.85 7.14 6.02
N LYS A 46 2.59 7.50 7.28
CA LYS A 46 3.55 8.25 8.10
C LYS A 46 4.88 7.51 8.23
N ASN A 47 4.83 6.21 8.52
CA ASN A 47 6.03 5.37 8.61
C ASN A 47 6.77 5.31 7.27
N TRP A 48 6.05 5.32 6.13
CA TRP A 48 6.67 5.38 4.82
C TRP A 48 7.33 6.74 4.55
N ILE A 49 6.68 7.85 4.89
CA ILE A 49 7.25 9.20 4.75
C ILE A 49 8.54 9.33 5.58
N ASP A 50 8.55 8.83 6.81
CA ASP A 50 9.75 8.85 7.67
C ASP A 50 10.91 8.04 7.07
N ARG A 51 10.60 6.93 6.41
CA ARG A 51 11.56 6.07 5.70
C ARG A 51 12.06 6.74 4.42
N PHE A 52 11.17 7.36 3.64
CA PHE A 52 11.50 8.10 2.43
C PHE A 52 12.38 9.33 2.74
N THR A 53 12.11 10.03 3.83
CA THR A 53 12.91 11.17 4.31
C THR A 53 14.40 10.79 4.50
N ARG A 54 14.69 9.53 4.83
CA ARG A 54 16.09 9.05 4.95
C ARG A 54 16.78 8.97 3.59
N LEU A 55 16.07 8.56 2.53
CA LEU A 55 16.56 8.57 1.16
C LEU A 55 16.78 10.00 0.67
N GLU A 56 15.80 10.89 0.89
CA GLU A 56 15.87 12.30 0.53
C GLU A 56 17.14 12.98 1.09
N ARG A 57 17.36 12.83 2.40
CA ARG A 57 18.57 13.35 3.06
C ARG A 57 19.86 12.78 2.45
N ALA A 58 19.89 11.48 2.14
CA ALA A 58 21.08 10.85 1.57
C ALA A 58 21.40 11.40 0.17
N LEU A 59 20.38 11.63 -0.66
CA LEU A 59 20.56 12.20 -1.99
C LEU A 59 21.00 13.66 -1.94
N HIS A 60 20.38 14.50 -1.10
CA HIS A 60 20.80 15.90 -0.92
C HIS A 60 22.23 16.01 -0.38
N LEU A 61 22.64 15.14 0.56
CA LEU A 61 24.02 15.12 1.07
C LEU A 61 25.04 14.81 -0.02
N LEU A 62 24.71 13.88 -0.92
CA LEU A 62 25.59 13.54 -2.03
C LEU A 62 25.64 14.65 -3.08
N ASP A 63 24.49 15.22 -3.44
CA ASP A 63 24.38 16.32 -4.40
C ASP A 63 25.19 17.54 -3.96
N ASN A 64 25.09 17.92 -2.69
CA ASN A 64 25.83 19.04 -2.11
C ASN A 64 27.35 18.79 -2.07
N ARG A 65 27.78 17.53 -1.97
CA ARG A 65 29.20 17.15 -1.98
C ARG A 65 29.79 17.15 -3.39
N THR A 66 28.97 16.83 -4.39
CA THR A 66 29.36 16.80 -5.80
C THR A 66 29.09 18.17 -6.42
N ALA A 67 30.12 19.01 -6.57
CA ALA A 67 30.04 20.38 -7.10
C ALA A 67 29.26 20.49 -8.45
N GLY A 68 27.93 20.54 -8.39
CA GLY A 68 27.03 20.63 -9.54
C GLY A 68 26.46 19.31 -10.05
N GLY A 69 26.12 18.34 -9.18
CA GLY A 69 25.17 17.25 -9.51
C GLY A 69 25.70 15.82 -9.39
N LEU A 70 24.78 14.89 -9.10
CA LEU A 70 25.02 13.46 -8.89
C LEU A 70 25.03 12.66 -10.20
N TYR A 71 25.95 11.71 -10.38
CA TYR A 71 25.91 10.83 -11.55
C TYR A 71 24.79 9.80 -11.44
N GLN A 72 24.20 9.44 -12.59
CA GLN A 72 23.07 8.52 -12.65
C GLN A 72 23.37 7.16 -11.98
N CYS A 73 24.57 6.62 -12.17
CA CYS A 73 24.99 5.36 -11.55
C CYS A 73 25.06 5.43 -10.02
N GLU A 74 25.51 6.56 -9.47
CA GLU A 74 25.57 6.80 -8.02
C GLU A 74 24.18 6.95 -7.43
N ALA A 75 23.34 7.79 -8.05
CA ALA A 75 21.94 7.99 -7.68
C ALA A 75 21.17 6.67 -7.65
N ARG A 76 21.30 5.88 -8.72
CA ARG A 76 20.69 4.54 -8.85
C ARG A 76 21.08 3.63 -7.70
N ARG A 77 22.37 3.60 -7.35
CA ARG A 77 22.86 2.74 -6.27
C ARG A 77 22.28 3.15 -4.93
N VAL A 78 22.24 4.46 -4.65
CA VAL A 78 21.70 5.00 -3.40
C VAL A 78 20.20 4.73 -3.29
N ILE A 79 19.43 5.04 -4.33
CA ILE A 79 17.98 4.82 -4.36
C ILE A 79 17.66 3.34 -4.16
N ASN A 80 18.32 2.43 -4.87
CA ASN A 80 18.09 0.99 -4.73
C ASN A 80 18.44 0.47 -3.33
N ASN A 81 19.55 0.94 -2.75
CA ASN A 81 19.96 0.53 -1.42
C ASN A 81 18.93 0.98 -0.37
N TYR A 82 18.50 2.23 -0.42
CA TYR A 82 17.52 2.78 0.51
C TYR A 82 16.14 2.14 0.32
N ASN A 83 15.75 1.88 -0.92
CA ASN A 83 14.51 1.15 -1.23
C ASN A 83 14.49 -0.22 -0.55
N LEU A 84 15.62 -0.94 -0.56
CA LEU A 84 15.75 -2.25 0.07
C LEU A 84 15.78 -2.17 1.60
N ILE A 85 16.66 -1.36 2.19
CA ILE A 85 16.84 -1.33 3.67
C ILE A 85 15.69 -0.65 4.41
N HIS A 86 14.93 0.20 3.73
CA HIS A 86 13.78 0.90 4.32
C HIS A 86 12.43 0.42 3.78
N HIS A 87 12.40 -0.65 2.97
CA HIS A 87 11.15 -1.21 2.42
C HIS A 87 10.25 -0.11 1.81
N LEU A 88 10.83 0.74 0.96
CA LEU A 88 10.09 1.84 0.31
C LEU A 88 9.12 1.34 -0.76
N ASN A 89 9.25 0.08 -1.17
CA ASN A 89 8.41 -0.59 -2.17
C ASN A 89 8.40 0.10 -3.54
N LEU A 90 9.43 0.90 -3.83
CA LEU A 90 9.60 1.54 -5.13
C LEU A 90 9.91 0.47 -6.18
N ARG A 91 9.18 0.52 -7.29
CA ARG A 91 9.39 -0.41 -8.41
C ARG A 91 10.69 -0.08 -9.15
N PRO A 92 11.56 -1.07 -9.45
CA PRO A 92 12.79 -0.82 -10.19
C PRO A 92 12.59 -0.09 -11.52
N GLN A 93 11.50 -0.39 -12.24
CA GLN A 93 11.18 0.28 -13.50
C GLN A 93 10.90 1.78 -13.31
N LYS A 94 10.23 2.15 -12.20
CA LYS A 94 9.92 3.55 -11.89
C LYS A 94 11.14 4.33 -11.43
N ILE A 95 12.05 3.67 -10.72
CA ILE A 95 13.36 4.26 -10.38
C ILE A 95 14.15 4.55 -11.66
N GLN A 96 14.19 3.59 -12.60
CA GLN A 96 14.87 3.78 -13.89
C GLN A 96 14.24 4.94 -14.69
N GLU A 97 12.92 4.97 -14.79
CA GLU A 97 12.16 6.02 -15.49
C GLU A 97 12.51 7.42 -14.94
N ALA A 98 12.50 7.60 -13.61
CA ALA A 98 12.88 8.85 -12.97
C ALA A 98 14.32 9.26 -13.30
N LEU A 99 15.26 8.31 -13.26
CA LEU A 99 16.68 8.57 -13.52
C LEU A 99 16.96 8.91 -14.98
N ASP A 100 16.17 8.40 -15.92
CA ASP A 100 16.33 8.71 -17.35
C ASP A 100 15.64 10.02 -17.72
N GLN A 101 14.51 10.32 -17.07
CA GLN A 101 13.70 11.52 -17.30
C GLN A 101 14.34 12.79 -16.70
N PHE A 102 14.89 12.70 -15.49
CA PHE A 102 15.35 13.87 -14.73
C PHE A 102 16.87 13.98 -14.72
N GLN A 103 17.45 14.32 -15.87
CA GLN A 103 18.88 14.53 -16.03
C GLN A 103 19.20 15.75 -16.89
N SER A 104 20.34 16.38 -16.60
CA SER A 104 20.91 17.48 -17.38
C SER A 104 22.42 17.33 -17.43
N ASN A 105 23.01 17.44 -18.63
CA ASN A 105 24.46 17.31 -18.85
C ASN A 105 25.08 16.04 -18.24
N GLY A 106 24.37 14.90 -18.33
CA GLY A 106 24.83 13.60 -17.83
C GLY A 106 24.78 13.43 -16.31
N LYS A 107 24.17 14.37 -15.59
CA LYS A 107 23.94 14.33 -14.14
C LYS A 107 22.46 14.35 -13.84
N VAL A 108 22.05 13.63 -12.80
CA VAL A 108 20.65 13.62 -12.39
C VAL A 108 20.31 14.86 -11.58
N ILE A 109 19.08 15.34 -11.74
CA ILE A 109 18.56 16.45 -10.94
C ILE A 109 17.79 15.83 -9.78
N VAL A 110 18.27 16.04 -8.55
CA VAL A 110 17.76 15.33 -7.37
C VAL A 110 16.31 15.71 -7.04
N GLU A 111 15.97 16.99 -7.06
CA GLU A 111 14.66 17.46 -6.61
C GLU A 111 13.48 16.88 -7.42
N PRO A 112 13.51 16.89 -8.78
CA PRO A 112 12.46 16.27 -9.57
C PRO A 112 12.34 14.76 -9.37
N ILE A 113 13.46 14.05 -9.14
CA ILE A 113 13.45 12.61 -8.85
C ILE A 113 12.74 12.35 -7.53
N LEU A 114 13.06 13.11 -6.49
CA LEU A 114 12.43 12.96 -5.17
C LEU A 114 10.94 13.20 -5.25
N GLN A 115 10.50 14.27 -5.94
CA GLN A 115 9.08 14.56 -6.11
C GLN A 115 8.37 13.42 -6.85
N TYR A 116 8.94 12.94 -7.96
CA TYR A 116 8.34 11.84 -8.71
C TYR A 116 8.23 10.56 -7.90
N LEU A 117 9.31 10.16 -7.19
CA LEU A 117 9.31 8.93 -6.40
C LEU A 117 8.39 9.02 -5.17
N LYS A 118 8.13 10.24 -4.68
CA LYS A 118 7.25 10.46 -3.53
C LYS A 118 5.77 10.21 -3.85
N GLU A 119 5.40 10.31 -5.13
CA GLU A 119 4.02 10.15 -5.62
C GLU A 119 3.68 8.72 -6.08
N LEU A 120 4.61 7.77 -5.93
CA LEU A 120 4.46 6.35 -6.31
C LEU A 120 3.88 5.48 -5.20
#